data_AF-A0A3N6Q2N2-F1
#
_entry.id   AF-A0A3N6Q2N2-F1
#
_cell.length_a   1.000
_cell.length_b   1.000
_cell.length_c   1.000
_cell.angle_alpha   90.00
_cell.angle_beta   90.00
_cell.angle_gamma   90.00
#
_symmetry.space_group_name_H-M   'P 1'
#
loop_
_entity.id
_entity.type
_entity.pdbx_description
1 polymer ?
#
loop_
_entity_poly.entity_id
_entity_poly.type
_entity_poly.pdbx_seq_one_letter_code
_entity_poly.pdbx_strand_id
1 'polypeptide(L)'
;MNNLEQETEKKSKSNKLLKPLLIVFVVATLLVIAHKFNAQQLLINALDWIKTLGPWGPIAFIIIYILATVFFLPGSLLTLGAGLLFGPIFGSIYVSVASTIGATCAFLVGRYLARGWVSKQIEGNENFKAIDEAVADEGWKIVGLTRLSPIFPFNLLNYAFGVTQVSLRDYFFASWIGMMPGTVMYVYLGSLAGSLATLGTEGGTRTTAEWILYGIGLIATVAVTVYVTKIARKALQKKIS
;
A
#
# COMPACT_ATOMS: atom_id res chain seq x y z
N MET A 1 5.78 -1.53 -51.47
CA MET A 1 6.14 -1.12 -50.10
C MET A 1 7.64 -0.97 -50.05
N ASN A 2 8.12 0.26 -49.80
CA ASN A 2 9.54 0.59 -49.86
C ASN A 2 10.26 0.25 -48.54
N ASN A 3 11.57 0.01 -48.59
CA ASN A 3 12.43 -0.34 -47.44
C ASN A 3 12.29 0.64 -46.25
N LEU A 4 11.96 1.91 -46.50
CA LEU A 4 11.72 2.93 -45.47
C LEU A 4 10.46 2.67 -44.64
N GLU A 5 9.39 2.14 -45.24
CA GLU A 5 8.16 1.79 -44.53
C GLU A 5 8.38 0.58 -43.62
N GLN A 6 9.17 -0.40 -44.09
CA GLN A 6 9.54 -1.59 -43.31
C GLN A 6 10.44 -1.27 -42.11
N GLU A 7 11.40 -0.34 -42.25
CA GLU A 7 12.23 0.11 -41.12
C GLU A 7 11.43 0.87 -40.05
N THR A 8 10.49 1.71 -40.49
CA THR A 8 9.67 2.54 -39.58
C THR A 8 8.70 1.67 -38.78
N GLU A 9 8.11 0.66 -39.43
CA GLU A 9 7.21 -0.31 -38.78
C GLU A 9 7.96 -1.22 -37.79
N LYS A 10 9.19 -1.62 -38.13
CA LYS A 10 10.07 -2.44 -37.26
C LYS A 10 10.53 -1.66 -36.02
N LYS A 11 10.90 -0.37 -36.16
CA LYS A 11 11.21 0.53 -35.02
C LYS A 11 10.01 0.76 -34.10
N SER A 12 8.81 0.92 -34.67
CA SER A 12 7.55 1.12 -33.93
C SER A 12 7.16 -0.12 -33.11
N LYS A 13 7.27 -1.33 -33.67
CA LYS A 13 7.05 -2.59 -32.94
C LYS A 13 8.12 -2.84 -31.87
N SER A 14 9.40 -2.55 -32.17
CA SER A 14 10.50 -2.73 -31.22
C SER A 14 10.35 -1.86 -29.97
N ASN A 15 10.00 -0.57 -30.12
CA ASN A 15 9.76 0.33 -28.98
C ASN A 15 8.50 -0.03 -28.17
N LYS A 16 7.49 -0.66 -28.80
CA LYS A 16 6.28 -1.14 -28.11
C LYS A 16 6.53 -2.42 -27.32
N LEU A 17 7.48 -3.27 -27.72
CA LEU A 17 7.85 -4.50 -27.02
C LEU A 17 8.98 -4.29 -26.00
N LEU A 18 9.87 -3.32 -26.21
CA LEU A 18 10.94 -2.97 -25.28
C LEU A 18 10.40 -2.48 -23.93
N LYS A 19 9.36 -1.62 -23.92
CA LYS A 19 8.78 -1.08 -22.69
C LYS A 19 8.23 -2.15 -21.73
N PRO A 20 7.36 -3.10 -22.14
CA PRO A 20 6.88 -4.15 -21.25
C PRO A 20 8.01 -5.11 -20.85
N LEU A 21 8.98 -5.39 -21.72
CA LEU A 21 10.13 -6.21 -21.38
C LEU A 21 11.00 -5.57 -20.31
N LEU A 22 11.18 -4.24 -20.36
CA LEU A 22 11.93 -3.46 -19.36
C LEU A 22 11.17 -3.41 -18.03
N ILE A 23 9.84 -3.29 -18.05
CA ILE A 23 9.00 -3.37 -16.84
C ILE A 23 9.08 -4.77 -16.23
N VAL A 24 8.96 -5.84 -17.02
CA VAL A 24 9.09 -7.22 -16.54
C VAL A 24 10.49 -7.48 -16.01
N PHE A 25 11.54 -6.96 -16.66
CA PHE A 25 12.92 -7.08 -16.20
C PHE A 25 13.14 -6.34 -14.86
N VAL A 26 12.61 -5.12 -14.72
CA VAL A 26 12.68 -4.35 -13.47
C VAL A 26 11.90 -5.06 -12.36
N VAL A 27 10.69 -5.56 -12.64
CA VAL A 27 9.87 -6.31 -11.69
C VAL A 27 10.54 -7.63 -11.29
N ALA A 28 11.09 -8.38 -12.25
CA ALA A 28 11.84 -9.61 -11.99
C ALA A 28 13.11 -9.33 -11.17
N THR A 29 13.82 -8.24 -11.45
CA THR A 29 15.01 -7.83 -10.69
C THR A 29 14.63 -7.44 -9.26
N LEU A 30 13.53 -6.71 -9.07
CA LEU A 30 13.00 -6.36 -7.74
C LEU A 30 12.53 -7.59 -6.96
N LEU A 31 11.90 -8.56 -7.63
CA LEU A 31 11.48 -9.83 -7.03
C LEU A 31 12.69 -10.70 -6.65
N VAL A 32 13.73 -10.75 -7.48
CA VAL A 32 14.99 -11.46 -7.18
C VAL A 32 15.75 -10.79 -6.03
N ILE A 33 15.78 -9.46 -5.98
CA ILE A 33 16.36 -8.70 -4.85
C ILE A 33 15.56 -8.98 -3.56
N ALA A 34 14.22 -8.96 -3.64
CA ALA A 34 13.35 -9.26 -2.51
C ALA A 34 13.45 -10.73 -2.03
N HIS A 35 13.77 -11.67 -2.93
CA HIS A 35 13.97 -13.07 -2.61
C HIS A 35 15.38 -13.37 -2.06
N LYS A 36 16.41 -12.65 -2.53
CA LYS A 36 17.79 -12.79 -2.03
C LYS A 36 18.05 -12.10 -0.70
N PHE A 37 17.30 -11.04 -0.39
CA PHE A 37 17.41 -10.37 0.90
C PHE A 37 16.34 -10.89 1.84
N ASN A 38 16.74 -11.44 2.99
CA ASN A 38 15.84 -11.64 4.12
C ASN A 38 15.08 -10.33 4.38
N ALA A 39 13.80 -10.25 4.01
CA ALA A 39 13.01 -9.03 4.12
C ALA A 39 13.02 -8.46 5.55
N GLN A 40 13.13 -9.36 6.53
CA GLN A 40 13.35 -9.03 7.93
C GLN A 40 14.70 -8.32 8.19
N GLN A 41 15.80 -8.80 7.62
CA GLN A 41 17.13 -8.18 7.78
C GLN A 41 17.21 -6.84 7.06
N LEU A 42 16.62 -6.75 5.86
CA LEU A 42 16.56 -5.51 5.09
C LEU A 42 15.73 -4.46 5.84
N LEU A 43 14.61 -4.87 6.44
CA LEU A 43 13.83 -4.02 7.33
C LEU A 43 14.69 -3.54 8.50
N ILE A 44 15.32 -4.42 9.27
CA ILE A 44 16.16 -4.04 10.43
C ILE A 44 17.25 -3.04 10.02
N ASN A 45 17.99 -3.33 8.95
CA ASN A 45 19.05 -2.45 8.45
C ASN A 45 18.51 -1.08 8.01
N ALA A 46 17.35 -1.07 7.33
CA ALA A 46 16.70 0.18 6.93
C ALA A 46 16.21 0.97 8.15
N LEU A 47 15.66 0.31 9.16
CA LEU A 47 15.21 0.97 10.39
C LEU A 47 16.38 1.59 11.15
N ASP A 48 17.51 0.88 11.28
CA ASP A 48 18.70 1.42 11.93
C ASP A 48 19.34 2.56 11.15
N TRP A 49 19.38 2.47 9.82
CA TRP A 49 19.80 3.59 8.98
C TRP A 49 18.87 4.81 9.12
N ILE A 50 17.56 4.61 9.20
CA ILE A 50 16.61 5.71 9.40
C ILE A 50 16.84 6.41 10.76
N LYS A 51 17.22 5.66 11.80
CA LYS A 51 17.55 6.25 13.12
C LYS A 51 18.78 7.15 13.04
N THR A 52 19.80 6.82 12.25
CA THR A 52 21.03 7.64 12.16
C THR A 52 20.79 8.98 11.47
N LEU A 53 19.69 9.13 10.74
CA LEU A 53 19.31 10.39 10.06
C LEU A 53 18.71 11.44 11.00
N GLY A 54 18.41 11.10 12.25
CA GLY A 54 17.85 12.02 13.24
C GLY A 54 16.55 12.69 12.74
N PRO A 55 16.46 14.04 12.68
CA PRO A 55 15.25 14.75 12.23
C PRO A 55 14.78 14.43 10.80
N TRP A 56 15.67 13.94 9.93
CA TRP A 56 15.33 13.57 8.54
C TRP A 56 14.75 12.15 8.41
N GLY A 57 14.82 11.35 9.48
CA GLY A 57 14.33 9.97 9.50
C GLY A 57 12.88 9.82 9.00
N PRO A 58 11.90 10.63 9.46
CA PRO A 58 10.54 10.56 8.98
C PRO A 58 10.38 10.79 7.47
N ILE A 59 11.13 11.75 6.91
CA ILE A 59 11.08 12.07 5.48
C ILE A 59 11.64 10.92 4.66
N ALA A 60 12.79 10.37 5.07
CA ALA A 60 13.38 9.20 4.42
C ALA A 60 12.44 7.99 4.48
N PHE A 61 11.80 7.75 5.63
CA PHE A 61 10.81 6.68 5.79
C PHE A 61 9.63 6.85 4.82
N ILE A 62 9.06 8.06 4.72
CA ILE A 62 7.93 8.35 3.81
C ILE A 62 8.33 8.05 2.36
N ILE A 63 9.51 8.50 1.93
CA ILE A 63 10.01 8.26 0.56
C ILE A 63 10.18 6.75 0.31
N ILE A 64 10.81 6.02 1.23
CA ILE A 64 10.99 4.57 1.13
C ILE A 64 9.64 3.87 1.01
N TYR A 65 8.66 4.26 1.83
CA TYR A 65 7.32 3.68 1.80
C TYR A 65 6.60 3.93 0.47
N ILE A 66 6.69 5.15 -0.06
CA ILE A 66 6.11 5.49 -1.37
C ILE A 66 6.72 4.62 -2.47
N LEU A 67 8.06 4.53 -2.50
CA LEU A 67 8.77 3.70 -3.47
C LEU A 67 8.40 2.23 -3.31
N ALA A 68 8.37 1.72 -2.07
CA ALA A 68 7.97 0.36 -1.77
C ALA A 68 6.56 0.04 -2.29
N THR A 69 5.61 0.96 -2.08
CA THR A 69 4.23 0.83 -2.56
C THR A 69 4.17 0.75 -4.08
N VAL A 70 4.90 1.62 -4.77
CA VAL A 70 4.96 1.63 -6.24
C VAL A 70 5.61 0.33 -6.75
N PHE A 71 6.69 -0.14 -6.12
CA PHE A 71 7.42 -1.35 -6.50
C PHE A 71 6.82 -2.65 -5.95
N PHE A 72 5.55 -2.65 -5.53
CA PHE A 72 4.84 -3.84 -5.07
C PHE A 72 5.42 -4.52 -3.82
N LEU A 73 6.27 -3.83 -3.05
CA LEU A 73 6.79 -4.33 -1.79
C LEU A 73 5.69 -4.35 -0.71
N PRO A 74 5.69 -5.34 0.20
CA PRO A 74 4.68 -5.44 1.26
C PRO A 74 4.74 -4.25 2.23
N GLY A 75 3.75 -3.34 2.14
CA GLY A 75 3.67 -2.17 3.02
C GLY A 75 3.47 -2.49 4.50
N SER A 76 2.95 -3.69 4.84
CA SER A 76 2.74 -4.12 6.22
C SER A 76 4.03 -4.13 7.06
N LEU A 77 5.16 -4.54 6.46
CA LEU A 77 6.46 -4.54 7.12
C LEU A 77 6.91 -3.14 7.49
N LEU A 78 6.75 -2.18 6.57
CA LEU A 78 7.09 -0.79 6.81
C LEU A 78 6.14 -0.14 7.82
N THR A 79 4.84 -0.46 7.77
CA THR A 79 3.87 0.04 8.75
C THR A 79 4.18 -0.45 10.17
N LEU A 80 4.56 -1.72 10.34
CA LEU A 80 5.04 -2.24 11.63
C LEU A 80 6.35 -1.55 12.05
N GLY A 81 7.28 -1.38 11.12
CA GLY A 81 8.54 -0.67 11.34
C GLY A 81 8.35 0.78 11.79
N ALA A 82 7.37 1.50 11.25
CA ALA A 82 7.02 2.84 11.70
C ALA A 82 6.59 2.87 13.17
N GLY A 83 5.82 1.87 13.60
CA GLY A 83 5.44 1.71 15.01
C GLY A 83 6.65 1.54 15.91
N LEU A 84 7.62 0.74 15.47
CA LEU A 84 8.86 0.49 16.19
C LEU A 84 9.75 1.74 16.27
N LEU A 85 9.82 2.53 15.20
CA LEU A 85 10.69 3.71 15.11
C LEU A 85 10.12 4.97 15.74
N PHE A 86 8.84 5.26 15.47
CA PHE A 86 8.22 6.56 15.74
C PHE A 86 7.10 6.46 16.77
N GLY A 87 6.81 5.25 17.27
CA GLY A 87 5.72 5.00 18.20
C GLY A 87 4.33 5.07 17.54
N PRO A 88 3.26 4.88 18.34
CA PRO A 88 1.91 4.72 17.82
C PRO A 88 1.34 5.98 17.17
N ILE A 89 1.65 7.17 17.70
CA ILE A 89 1.09 8.45 17.21
C ILE A 89 1.82 8.91 15.95
N PHE A 90 3.11 9.22 16.05
CA PHE A 90 3.88 9.73 14.91
C PHE A 90 4.04 8.69 13.80
N GLY A 91 4.20 7.41 14.15
CA GLY A 91 4.20 6.33 13.17
C GLY A 91 2.89 6.28 12.36
N SER A 92 1.74 6.48 13.01
CA SER A 92 0.45 6.51 12.32
C SER A 92 0.32 7.71 11.39
N ILE A 93 0.80 8.89 11.82
CA ILE A 93 0.82 10.10 10.98
C ILE A 93 1.69 9.87 9.74
N TYR A 94 2.93 9.41 9.93
CA TYR A 94 3.86 9.20 8.82
C TYR A 94 3.39 8.12 7.86
N VAL A 95 2.86 6.99 8.35
CA VAL A 95 2.29 5.96 7.49
C VAL A 95 1.03 6.46 6.80
N SER A 96 0.15 7.22 7.46
CA SER A 96 -1.05 7.76 6.84
C SER A 96 -0.71 8.63 5.62
N VAL A 97 0.28 9.53 5.77
CA VAL A 97 0.79 10.36 4.67
C VAL A 97 1.45 9.49 3.60
N ALA A 98 2.39 8.64 3.97
CA ALA A 98 3.19 7.87 3.02
C ALA A 98 2.36 6.86 2.23
N SER A 99 1.44 6.16 2.90
CA SER A 99 0.59 5.15 2.28
C SER A 99 -0.46 5.78 1.36
N THR A 100 -1.00 6.96 1.71
CA THR A 100 -1.92 7.70 0.83
C THR A 100 -1.20 8.17 -0.43
N ILE A 101 -0.04 8.82 -0.28
CA ILE A 101 0.75 9.31 -1.43
C ILE A 101 1.23 8.12 -2.28
N GLY A 102 1.77 7.07 -1.65
CA GLY A 102 2.24 5.87 -2.35
C GLY A 102 1.13 5.16 -3.12
N ALA A 103 -0.05 5.02 -2.51
CA ALA A 103 -1.23 4.47 -3.17
C ALA A 103 -1.64 5.32 -4.36
N THR A 104 -1.68 6.65 -4.21
CA THR A 104 -1.94 7.58 -5.30
C THR A 104 -0.91 7.49 -6.42
N CYS A 105 0.39 7.38 -6.11
CA CYS A 105 1.42 7.19 -7.13
C CYS A 105 1.20 5.89 -7.91
N ALA A 106 1.01 4.76 -7.21
CA ALA A 106 0.73 3.47 -7.85
C ALA A 106 -0.54 3.49 -8.71
N PHE A 107 -1.59 4.16 -8.22
CA PHE A 107 -2.82 4.41 -8.96
C PHE A 107 -2.59 5.21 -10.24
N LEU A 108 -1.81 6.30 -10.19
CA LEU A 108 -1.50 7.13 -11.36
C LEU A 108 -0.61 6.39 -12.36
N VAL A 109 0.32 5.57 -11.88
CA VAL A 109 1.10 4.65 -12.73
C VAL A 109 0.15 3.70 -13.45
N GLY A 110 -0.79 3.06 -12.75
CA GLY A 110 -1.82 2.22 -13.36
C GLY A 110 -2.68 2.97 -14.39
N ARG A 111 -3.12 4.18 -14.04
CA ARG A 111 -3.97 5.07 -14.84
C ARG A 111 -3.35 5.46 -16.18
N TYR A 112 -2.08 5.86 -16.17
CA TYR A 112 -1.44 6.42 -17.35
C TYR A 112 -0.58 5.42 -18.11
N LEU A 113 -0.03 4.40 -17.45
CA LEU A 113 0.86 3.42 -18.09
C LEU A 113 0.17 2.09 -18.40
N ALA A 114 -0.73 1.61 -17.53
CA ALA A 114 -1.34 0.29 -17.68
C ALA A 114 -2.72 0.33 -18.35
N ARG A 115 -3.55 1.34 -18.06
CA ARG A 115 -4.96 1.40 -18.46
C ARG A 115 -5.20 1.14 -19.94
N GLY A 116 -4.46 1.79 -20.83
CA GLY A 116 -4.63 1.62 -22.27
C GLY A 116 -4.30 0.21 -22.79
N TRP A 117 -3.36 -0.49 -22.15
CA TRP A 117 -3.07 -1.90 -22.46
C TRP A 117 -4.13 -2.83 -21.86
N VAL A 118 -4.48 -2.62 -20.59
CA VAL A 118 -5.46 -3.41 -19.85
C VAL A 118 -6.84 -3.36 -20.50
N SER A 119 -7.34 -2.16 -20.84
CA SER A 119 -8.65 -1.99 -21.49
C SER A 119 -8.77 -2.75 -22.81
N LYS A 120 -7.67 -2.92 -23.56
CA LYS A 120 -7.66 -3.73 -24.80
C LYS A 120 -7.67 -5.22 -24.54
N GLN A 121 -7.07 -5.68 -23.44
CA GLN A 121 -7.02 -7.10 -23.10
C GLN A 121 -8.34 -7.62 -22.54
N ILE A 122 -9.13 -6.73 -21.92
CA ILE A 122 -10.43 -7.05 -21.33
C ILE A 122 -11.60 -6.48 -22.13
N GLU A 123 -11.34 -6.05 -23.36
CA GLU A 123 -12.35 -5.59 -24.30
C GLU A 123 -13.34 -6.75 -24.56
N GLY A 124 -14.61 -6.53 -24.22
CA GLY A 124 -15.67 -7.55 -24.30
C GLY A 124 -15.90 -8.37 -23.01
N ASN A 125 -15.17 -8.11 -21.93
CA ASN A 125 -15.45 -8.74 -20.63
C ASN A 125 -16.56 -7.99 -19.88
N GLU A 126 -17.78 -8.54 -19.89
CA GLU A 126 -18.94 -7.93 -19.23
C GLU A 126 -18.74 -7.70 -17.73
N ASN A 127 -18.02 -8.60 -17.04
CA ASN A 127 -17.75 -8.44 -15.61
C ASN A 127 -16.84 -7.24 -15.34
N PHE A 128 -15.81 -7.03 -16.18
CA PHE A 128 -14.95 -5.87 -16.02
C PHE A 128 -15.71 -4.57 -16.29
N LYS A 129 -16.56 -4.56 -17.33
CA LYS A 129 -17.39 -3.39 -17.65
C LYS A 129 -18.33 -3.04 -16.49
N ALA A 130 -19.01 -4.03 -15.91
CA ALA A 130 -19.88 -3.83 -14.76
C ALA A 130 -19.10 -3.29 -13.53
N ILE A 131 -17.88 -3.79 -13.29
CA ILE A 131 -17.01 -3.27 -12.22
C ILE A 131 -16.60 -1.83 -12.52
N ASP A 132 -16.18 -1.52 -13.75
CA ASP A 132 -15.74 -0.18 -14.14
C ASP A 132 -16.86 0.86 -14.00
N GLU A 133 -18.09 0.51 -14.42
CA GLU A 133 -19.29 1.34 -14.29
C GLU A 133 -19.68 1.54 -12.83
N ALA A 134 -19.74 0.46 -12.03
CA ALA A 134 -20.04 0.58 -10.60
C ALA A 134 -19.02 1.47 -9.87
N VAL A 135 -17.74 1.36 -10.24
CA VAL A 135 -16.65 2.16 -9.68
C VAL A 135 -16.67 3.61 -10.18
N ALA A 136 -17.22 3.89 -11.36
CA ALA A 136 -17.46 5.24 -11.84
C ALA A 136 -18.55 5.94 -11.01
N ASP A 137 -19.65 5.24 -10.71
CA ASP A 137 -20.81 5.81 -10.01
C ASP A 137 -20.62 5.91 -8.49
N GLU A 138 -20.05 4.87 -7.88
CA GLU A 138 -19.96 4.72 -6.41
C GLU A 138 -18.50 4.60 -5.94
N GLY A 139 -17.56 5.20 -6.69
CA GLY A 139 -16.12 5.10 -6.49
C GLY A 139 -15.65 5.34 -5.06
N TRP A 140 -16.18 6.38 -4.40
CA TRP A 140 -15.89 6.65 -2.99
C TRP A 140 -16.21 5.45 -2.08
N LYS A 141 -17.42 4.90 -2.21
CA LYS A 141 -17.89 3.81 -1.35
C LYS A 141 -17.12 2.53 -1.65
N ILE A 142 -16.91 2.21 -2.93
CA ILE A 142 -16.21 0.99 -3.33
C ILE A 142 -14.75 1.03 -2.88
N VAL A 143 -14.04 2.14 -3.10
CA VAL A 143 -12.67 2.30 -2.62
C VAL A 143 -12.64 2.21 -1.09
N GLY A 144 -13.47 2.96 -0.37
CA GLY A 144 -13.46 2.95 1.10
C GLY A 144 -13.74 1.56 1.67
N LEU A 145 -14.73 0.86 1.15
CA LEU A 145 -15.12 -0.47 1.64
C LEU A 145 -14.07 -1.55 1.30
N THR A 146 -13.45 -1.48 0.12
CA THR A 146 -12.37 -2.42 -0.24
C THR A 146 -11.11 -2.19 0.59
N ARG A 147 -10.82 -0.96 1.01
CA ARG A 147 -9.71 -0.63 1.93
C ARG A 147 -9.93 -1.13 3.36
N LEU A 148 -11.17 -1.08 3.81
CA LEU A 148 -11.57 -1.64 5.11
C LEU A 148 -11.60 -3.18 5.10
N SER A 149 -11.69 -3.78 3.92
CA SER A 149 -11.68 -5.23 3.76
C SER A 149 -10.24 -5.77 3.73
N PRO A 150 -9.88 -6.74 4.60
CA PRO A 150 -8.55 -7.37 4.58
C PRO A 150 -8.37 -8.36 3.43
N ILE A 151 -9.41 -8.59 2.62
CA ILE A 151 -9.42 -9.60 1.56
C ILE A 151 -8.54 -9.18 0.37
N PHE A 152 -8.41 -7.88 0.13
CA PHE A 152 -7.76 -7.37 -1.08
C PHE A 152 -6.31 -6.97 -0.81
N PRO A 153 -5.33 -7.47 -1.57
CA PRO A 153 -3.94 -7.05 -1.43
C PRO A 153 -3.77 -5.55 -1.74
N PHE A 154 -3.14 -4.82 -0.83
CA PHE A 154 -3.00 -3.36 -0.90
C PHE A 154 -2.44 -2.86 -2.25
N ASN A 155 -1.32 -3.43 -2.69
CA ASN A 155 -0.64 -3.01 -3.92
C ASN A 155 -1.50 -3.30 -5.15
N LEU A 156 -2.08 -4.50 -5.24
CA LEU A 156 -2.95 -4.89 -6.36
C LEU A 156 -4.14 -3.94 -6.49
N LEU A 157 -4.75 -3.58 -5.36
CA LEU A 157 -5.90 -2.69 -5.33
C LEU A 157 -5.57 -1.28 -5.86
N ASN A 158 -4.36 -0.78 -5.60
CA ASN A 158 -3.91 0.53 -6.11
C ASN A 158 -3.90 0.56 -7.65
N TYR A 159 -3.33 -0.47 -8.27
CA TYR A 159 -3.25 -0.58 -9.73
C TYR A 159 -4.60 -0.94 -10.35
N ALA A 160 -5.40 -1.80 -9.69
CA ALA A 160 -6.73 -2.15 -10.14
C ALA A 160 -7.65 -0.92 -10.23
N PHE A 161 -7.67 -0.06 -9.21
CA PHE A 161 -8.40 1.21 -9.31
C PHE A 161 -7.76 2.17 -10.33
N GLY A 162 -6.45 2.10 -10.53
CA GLY A 162 -5.77 2.85 -11.59
C GLY A 162 -6.32 2.56 -12.97
N VAL A 163 -6.74 1.32 -13.26
CA VAL A 163 -7.28 0.96 -14.58
C VAL A 163 -8.79 1.25 -14.74
N THR A 164 -9.50 1.53 -13.66
CA THR A 164 -10.93 1.88 -13.69
C THR A 164 -11.18 3.39 -13.88
N GLN A 165 -12.45 3.76 -13.96
CA GLN A 165 -12.96 5.13 -14.10
C GLN A 165 -13.08 5.92 -12.78
N VAL A 166 -12.65 5.38 -11.65
CA VAL A 166 -12.73 6.13 -10.37
C VAL A 166 -11.97 7.45 -10.46
N SER A 167 -12.59 8.51 -9.95
CA SER A 167 -11.98 9.82 -9.88
C SER A 167 -10.78 9.80 -8.92
N LEU A 168 -9.74 10.57 -9.24
CA LEU A 168 -8.56 10.67 -8.35
C LEU A 168 -8.96 11.19 -6.96
N ARG A 169 -9.95 12.09 -6.90
CA ARG A 169 -10.47 12.66 -5.66
C ARG A 169 -11.08 11.59 -4.77
N ASP A 170 -12.01 10.80 -5.31
CA ASP A 170 -12.67 9.75 -4.54
C ASP A 170 -11.68 8.69 -4.11
N TYR A 171 -10.77 8.29 -5.01
CA TYR A 171 -9.71 7.35 -4.68
C TYR A 171 -8.83 7.84 -3.53
N PHE A 172 -8.37 9.10 -3.58
CA PHE A 172 -7.47 9.69 -2.59
C PHE A 172 -8.13 9.74 -1.21
N PHE A 173 -9.28 10.39 -1.10
CA PHE A 173 -9.92 10.62 0.19
C PHE A 173 -10.54 9.34 0.77
N ALA A 174 -11.15 8.50 -0.05
CA ALA A 174 -11.68 7.22 0.43
C ALA A 174 -10.55 6.27 0.85
N SER A 175 -9.41 6.28 0.15
CA SER A 175 -8.22 5.51 0.59
C SER A 175 -7.68 6.04 1.90
N TRP A 176 -7.51 7.36 2.03
CA TRP A 176 -6.96 7.97 3.24
C TRP A 176 -7.80 7.60 4.47
N ILE A 177 -9.12 7.78 4.40
CA ILE A 177 -10.04 7.45 5.51
C ILE A 177 -10.13 5.93 5.71
N GLY A 178 -10.32 5.16 4.63
CA GLY A 178 -10.51 3.72 4.70
C GLY A 178 -9.29 2.95 5.22
N MET A 179 -8.09 3.50 5.05
CA MET A 179 -6.85 2.89 5.53
C MET A 179 -6.49 3.27 6.97
N MET A 180 -7.10 4.32 7.55
CA MET A 180 -6.75 4.79 8.90
C MET A 180 -6.87 3.71 9.98
N PRO A 181 -7.97 2.94 10.09
CA PRO A 181 -8.09 1.93 11.15
C PRO A 181 -6.99 0.87 11.08
N GLY A 182 -6.73 0.36 9.87
CA GLY A 182 -5.66 -0.61 9.64
C GLY A 182 -4.27 -0.03 9.90
N THR A 183 -4.05 1.22 9.52
CA THR A 183 -2.79 1.95 9.77
C THR A 183 -2.51 2.04 11.26
N VAL A 184 -3.46 2.57 12.04
CA VAL A 184 -3.32 2.72 13.49
C VAL A 184 -3.08 1.37 14.15
N MET A 185 -3.86 0.34 13.76
CA MET A 185 -3.69 -1.01 14.31
C MET A 185 -2.29 -1.58 14.07
N TYR A 186 -1.80 -1.56 12.83
CA TYR A 186 -0.49 -2.13 12.49
C TYR A 186 0.66 -1.33 13.11
N VAL A 187 0.61 0.00 13.09
CA VAL A 187 1.63 0.83 13.77
C VAL A 187 1.62 0.56 15.26
N TYR A 188 0.44 0.44 15.87
CA TYR A 188 0.32 0.14 17.28
C TYR A 188 0.97 -1.20 17.63
N LEU A 189 0.69 -2.26 16.87
CA LEU A 189 1.34 -3.57 17.00
C LEU A 189 2.87 -3.48 16.87
N GLY A 190 3.37 -2.67 15.92
CA GLY A 190 4.79 -2.43 15.75
C GLY A 190 5.43 -1.75 16.97
N SER A 191 4.73 -0.80 17.59
CA SER A 191 5.22 -0.10 18.78
C SER A 191 5.26 -0.98 20.03
N LEU A 192 4.32 -1.93 20.14
CA LEU A 192 4.36 -2.96 21.18
C LEU A 192 5.58 -3.88 21.02
N ALA A 193 5.88 -4.31 19.80
CA ALA A 193 7.05 -5.15 19.52
C ALA A 193 8.37 -4.45 19.90
N GLY A 194 8.51 -3.16 19.58
CA GLY A 194 9.67 -2.35 20.01
C GLY A 194 9.76 -2.20 21.54
N SER A 195 8.62 -2.04 22.21
CA SER A 195 8.55 -1.93 23.67
C SER A 195 8.92 -3.24 24.38
N LEU A 196 8.59 -4.39 23.80
CA LEU A 196 8.96 -5.70 24.34
C LEU A 196 10.45 -6.02 24.13
N ALA A 197 11.02 -5.64 22.98
CA ALA A 197 12.44 -5.88 22.70
C ALA A 197 13.38 -5.06 23.61
N THR A 198 12.97 -3.84 23.96
CA THR A 198 13.73 -2.96 24.87
C THR A 198 13.73 -3.46 26.31
N LEU A 199 12.63 -4.04 26.80
CA LEU A 199 12.55 -4.68 28.13
C LEU A 199 13.53 -5.86 28.31
N GLY A 200 13.80 -6.61 27.25
CA GLY A 200 14.69 -7.78 27.32
C GLY A 200 16.18 -7.44 27.25
N THR A 201 16.52 -6.21 26.85
CA THR A 201 17.90 -5.77 26.60
C THR A 201 18.39 -4.72 27.59
N GLU A 202 17.49 -3.87 28.09
CA GLU A 202 17.75 -2.93 29.17
C GLU A 202 16.58 -2.98 30.15
N GLY A 203 16.85 -2.92 31.45
CA GLY A 203 15.83 -2.87 32.52
C GLY A 203 15.00 -1.57 32.51
N GLY A 204 14.44 -1.19 31.36
CA GLY A 204 13.60 -0.02 31.17
C GLY A 204 12.32 -0.17 31.99
N THR A 205 12.26 0.56 33.10
CA THR A 205 11.12 0.63 34.01
C THR A 205 9.96 1.38 33.36
N ARG A 206 9.32 0.79 32.36
CA ARG A 206 7.94 1.17 32.01
C ARG A 206 7.06 0.69 33.17
N THR A 207 6.30 1.61 33.74
CA THR A 207 5.47 1.29 34.92
C THR A 207 4.37 0.30 34.54
N THR A 208 3.92 -0.51 35.50
CA THR A 208 2.78 -1.43 35.30
C THR A 208 1.56 -0.70 34.73
N ALA A 209 1.37 0.56 35.11
CA ALA A 209 0.31 1.43 34.59
C ALA A 209 0.45 1.69 33.07
N GLU A 210 1.66 1.93 32.56
CA GLU A 210 1.88 2.09 31.12
C GLU A 210 1.54 0.79 30.37
N TRP A 211 1.95 -0.38 30.89
CA TRP A 211 1.59 -1.67 30.29
C TRP A 211 0.10 -1.94 30.29
N ILE A 212 -0.61 -1.58 31.37
CA ILE A 212 -2.07 -1.67 31.43
C ILE A 212 -2.70 -0.73 30.39
N LEU A 213 -2.20 0.51 30.26
CA LEU A 213 -2.68 1.45 29.25
C LEU A 213 -2.43 0.95 27.82
N TYR A 214 -1.29 0.30 27.57
CA TYR A 214 -1.03 -0.35 26.28
C TYR A 214 -1.94 -1.58 26.07
N GLY A 215 -2.19 -2.38 27.10
CA GLY A 215 -3.13 -3.49 27.01
C GLY A 215 -4.55 -3.03 26.67
N ILE A 216 -5.03 -2.00 27.37
CA ILE A 216 -6.34 -1.39 27.13
C ILE A 216 -6.38 -0.75 25.74
N GLY A 217 -5.33 -0.01 25.35
CA GLY A 217 -5.21 0.59 24.02
C GLY A 217 -5.23 -0.44 22.90
N LEU A 218 -4.58 -1.60 23.09
CA LEU A 218 -4.62 -2.71 22.15
C LEU A 218 -6.05 -3.24 21.99
N ILE A 219 -6.70 -3.56 23.11
CA ILE A 219 -8.07 -4.10 23.11
C ILE A 219 -9.02 -3.12 22.43
N ALA A 220 -8.92 -1.82 22.76
CA ALA A 220 -9.74 -0.78 22.16
C ALA A 220 -9.48 -0.66 20.65
N THR A 221 -8.21 -0.65 20.22
CA THR A 221 -7.83 -0.53 18.81
C THR A 221 -8.32 -1.73 18.00
N VAL A 222 -8.15 -2.94 18.53
CA VAL A 222 -8.64 -4.16 17.89
C VAL A 222 -10.17 -4.16 17.84
N ALA A 223 -10.85 -3.80 18.93
CA ALA A 223 -12.30 -3.75 18.98
C ALA A 223 -12.87 -2.75 17.96
N VAL A 224 -12.34 -1.53 17.90
CA VAL A 224 -12.75 -0.49 16.94
C VAL A 224 -12.47 -0.95 15.52
N THR A 225 -11.27 -1.47 15.24
CA THR A 225 -10.90 -1.94 13.90
C THR A 225 -11.79 -3.09 13.44
N VAL A 226 -12.05 -4.07 14.30
CA VAL A 226 -12.95 -5.20 14.01
C VAL A 226 -14.37 -4.72 13.82
N TYR A 227 -14.85 -3.77 14.64
CA TYR A 227 -16.19 -3.23 14.54
C TYR A 227 -16.42 -2.49 13.22
N VAL A 228 -15.52 -1.56 12.87
CA VAL A 228 -15.56 -0.81 11.60
C VAL A 228 -15.46 -1.78 10.42
N THR A 229 -14.54 -2.76 10.48
CA THR A 229 -14.38 -3.78 9.44
C THR A 229 -15.65 -4.64 9.29
N LYS A 230 -16.29 -5.04 10.39
CA LYS A 230 -17.54 -5.81 10.36
C LYS A 230 -18.68 -5.01 9.74
N ILE A 231 -18.80 -3.73 10.06
CA ILE A 231 -19.80 -2.84 9.45
C ILE A 231 -19.56 -2.71 7.96
N ALA A 232 -18.31 -2.45 7.55
CA ALA A 232 -17.94 -2.36 6.15
C ALA A 232 -18.24 -3.66 5.38
N ARG A 233 -17.92 -4.81 5.97
CA ARG A 233 -18.18 -6.12 5.36
C ARG A 233 -19.68 -6.41 5.20
N LYS A 234 -20.50 -6.08 6.20
CA LYS A 234 -21.97 -6.20 6.10
C LYS A 234 -22.55 -5.25 5.04
N ALA A 235 -22.04 -4.02 4.95
CA ALA A 235 -22.48 -3.06 3.94
C ALA A 235 -22.13 -3.50 2.51
N LEU A 236 -20.96 -4.11 2.32
CA LEU A 236 -20.55 -4.72 1.05
C LEU A 236 -21.46 -5.88 0.65
N GLN A 237 -21.71 -6.82 1.56
CA GLN A 237 -22.53 -8.01 1.26
C GLN A 237 -23.95 -7.64 0.85
N LYS A 238 -24.56 -6.65 1.50
CA LYS A 238 -25.93 -6.19 1.20
C LYS A 238 -26.06 -5.48 -0.16
N LYS A 239 -24.96 -5.00 -0.75
CA LYS A 239 -24.95 -4.36 -2.08
C LYS A 239 -24.62 -5.33 -3.22
N ILE A 240 -24.08 -6.51 -2.91
CA ILE A 240 -23.69 -7.54 -3.89
C ILE A 240 -24.76 -8.65 -3.98
N SER A 241 -25.66 -8.75 -2.98
CA SER A 241 -26.89 -9.56 -3.02
C SER A 241 -28.08 -8.79 -3.58
#